data_AF-A0A925AKX5-F1
#
_entry.id   AF-A0A925AKX5-F1
#
_cell.length_a   1.000
_cell.length_b   1.000
_cell.length_c   1.000
_cell.angle_alpha   90.00
_cell.angle_beta   90.00
_cell.angle_gamma   90.00
#
_symmetry.space_group_name_H-M   'P 1'
#
loop_
_entity.id
_entity.type
_entity.pdbx_description
1 polymer ?
#
loop_
_entity_poly.entity_id
_entity_poly.type
_entity_poly.pdbx_seq_one_letter_code
_entity_poly.pdbx_strand_id
1 'polypeptide(L)'
;MRFTKFNNQTHIPLFTTLLFLSLSFYLACTGGGTPKPADETAVLTSAAPAIIVQPGVPSDITGGAPNATLMQAALFAWQEFIALNWPALPGFRDSANVNAMFGGPNDTVLVWHTFRHKVEIYPGNGKPPHGAEQGPPDYGYNQYPAYYYTPDSVGKGGDGQVKPCGAPSSSTPWVNLDEINEIGVATMFAGAGSTTYPGQQILFLAKANKSEYVYVTKNGWNAGGTKFNNAQTKTVAYIKKNSNTPPPTMGDSLVSFPYGTIEVKTGWRRLTSAEQQSGHFYTTKVRYYQLSSTTKKPCYTDEVLGMVALHIIHKTPTAPYFTFATFEQTDNILTTGGKPVEDSLGNLIANLDSMPLNPNFKVKNATPSTPIMFSPTIATSKPGSSLYYYNTPSQGLPTGSVTINRRMYPIPPDIIAANKSAHDAITTYNKKNGIKKSPWTYYRLTNVQYKPINKPTPGVNYSAADSANYYLSNSVVESDHILQQFSGKFSGLKGAGGNTITDFTNTIPPKSSAQDTTAYNAYHNGKFLMGGCMGCHGNATNGGSDYSFILGFPVQIPAFAAPAGQPIDLNSSKFKQLRAFLKLNK
;
A
#
# COMPACT_ATOMS: atom_id res chain seq x y z
N MET A 1 7.93 -62.75 31.67
CA MET A 1 7.94 -64.23 31.84
C MET A 1 7.40 -64.84 30.55
N ARG A 2 8.24 -65.65 29.86
CA ARG A 2 7.96 -66.65 28.78
C ARG A 2 6.95 -66.30 27.67
N PHE A 3 7.38 -65.92 26.46
CA PHE A 3 7.86 -66.74 25.31
C PHE A 3 6.87 -67.75 24.71
N THR A 4 6.70 -67.69 23.37
CA THR A 4 6.78 -68.75 22.32
C THR A 4 5.77 -68.50 21.17
N LYS A 5 5.96 -68.76 19.86
CA LYS A 5 7.08 -69.24 18.99
C LYS A 5 6.60 -69.27 17.48
N PHE A 6 7.49 -68.97 16.51
CA PHE A 6 7.83 -69.70 15.22
C PHE A 6 6.75 -69.95 14.12
N ASN A 7 7.01 -70.12 12.80
CA ASN A 7 8.19 -70.11 11.90
C ASN A 7 7.74 -70.07 10.40
N ASN A 8 8.67 -69.67 9.52
CA ASN A 8 8.99 -70.11 8.13
C ASN A 8 7.92 -70.45 7.07
N GLN A 9 8.08 -69.88 5.85
CA GLN A 9 8.67 -70.63 4.73
C GLN A 9 9.11 -69.74 3.54
N THR A 10 10.30 -70.04 3.04
CA THR A 10 11.02 -69.59 1.83
C THR A 10 10.51 -70.26 0.55
N HIS A 11 10.70 -69.64 -0.64
CA HIS A 11 11.22 -70.31 -1.86
C HIS A 11 11.65 -69.28 -2.95
N ILE A 12 12.84 -69.51 -3.53
CA ILE A 12 13.43 -68.95 -4.77
C ILE A 12 13.68 -70.15 -5.72
N PRO A 13 13.66 -69.98 -7.07
CA PRO A 13 14.89 -70.03 -7.90
C PRO A 13 14.89 -68.95 -9.03
N LEU A 14 16.00 -68.23 -9.37
CA LEU A 14 17.13 -68.56 -10.30
C LEU A 14 16.68 -69.07 -11.68
N PHE A 15 17.15 -68.64 -12.87
CA PHE A 15 18.43 -68.10 -13.38
C PHE A 15 18.16 -67.53 -14.80
N THR A 16 18.85 -66.47 -15.27
CA THR A 16 19.73 -66.53 -16.47
C THR A 16 20.45 -65.21 -16.75
N THR A 17 21.72 -65.34 -17.09
CA THR A 17 22.74 -64.31 -17.31
C THR A 17 23.03 -64.21 -18.81
N LEU A 18 23.32 -63.03 -19.34
CA LEU A 18 24.14 -62.89 -20.56
C LEU A 18 24.99 -61.61 -20.50
N LEU A 19 26.29 -61.81 -20.71
CA LEU A 19 27.38 -60.86 -20.61
C LEU A 19 28.23 -61.03 -21.87
N PHE A 20 28.51 -59.96 -22.61
CA PHE A 20 29.56 -59.82 -23.64
C PHE A 20 29.59 -58.32 -24.03
N LEU A 21 30.69 -57.63 -24.34
CA LEU A 21 32.13 -57.82 -24.25
C LEU A 21 32.70 -56.42 -24.56
N SER A 22 33.75 -56.00 -23.89
CA SER A 22 34.50 -54.78 -24.20
C SER A 22 35.33 -54.94 -25.47
N LEU A 23 35.42 -53.89 -26.29
CA LEU A 23 36.51 -53.75 -27.25
C LEU A 23 36.88 -52.26 -27.44
N SER A 24 38.07 -51.92 -26.98
CA SER A 24 38.74 -50.64 -27.24
C SER A 24 39.40 -50.70 -28.61
N PHE A 25 39.17 -49.70 -29.45
CA PHE A 25 40.03 -49.39 -30.59
C PHE A 25 40.60 -47.98 -30.41
N TYR A 26 41.90 -47.93 -30.14
CA TYR A 26 42.75 -46.76 -30.36
C TYR A 26 42.98 -46.65 -31.87
N LEU A 27 42.66 -45.50 -32.47
CA LEU A 27 43.19 -45.11 -33.77
C LEU A 27 43.80 -43.72 -33.65
N ALA A 28 45.11 -43.67 -33.91
CA ALA A 28 45.89 -42.45 -33.97
C ALA A 28 45.50 -41.64 -35.22
N CYS A 29 45.18 -40.36 -35.03
CA CYS A 29 45.18 -39.36 -36.10
C CYS A 29 46.20 -38.27 -35.75
N THR A 30 47.30 -38.27 -36.48
CA THR A 30 48.14 -37.09 -36.70
C THR A 30 47.53 -36.32 -37.88
N GLY A 31 47.40 -35.00 -37.77
CA GLY A 31 46.94 -34.16 -38.88
C GLY A 31 46.33 -32.85 -38.41
N GLY A 32 47.05 -31.76 -38.63
CA GLY A 32 46.72 -30.43 -38.15
C GLY A 32 45.47 -29.81 -38.79
N GLY A 33 44.81 -28.98 -38.01
CA GLY A 33 43.68 -28.15 -38.44
C GLY A 33 42.93 -27.64 -37.21
N THR A 34 43.29 -26.45 -36.72
CA THR A 34 42.62 -25.79 -35.59
C THR A 34 41.13 -25.61 -35.86
N PRO A 35 40.21 -26.20 -35.07
CA PRO A 35 38.80 -25.84 -35.11
C PRO A 35 38.56 -24.65 -34.17
N LYS A 36 37.97 -23.61 -34.75
CA LYS A 36 37.41 -22.42 -34.10
C LYS A 36 36.46 -22.83 -32.95
N PRO A 37 36.40 -22.10 -31.81
CA PRO A 37 35.51 -22.46 -30.70
C PRO A 37 34.06 -22.44 -31.17
N ALA A 38 33.34 -23.53 -30.89
CA ALA A 38 31.90 -23.60 -31.07
C ALA A 38 31.23 -22.70 -30.03
N ASP A 39 30.26 -21.93 -30.52
CA ASP A 39 29.48 -20.91 -29.85
C ASP A 39 28.72 -21.52 -28.65
N GLU A 40 29.11 -21.11 -27.44
CA GLU A 40 28.40 -21.40 -26.21
C GLU A 40 27.26 -20.37 -26.05
N THR A 41 26.21 -20.48 -26.87
CA THR A 41 24.99 -19.68 -26.68
C THR A 41 23.73 -20.45 -27.06
N ALA A 42 23.19 -21.19 -26.09
CA ALA A 42 21.77 -21.52 -26.07
C ALA A 42 21.28 -21.64 -24.61
N VAL A 43 21.37 -20.52 -23.88
CA VAL A 43 20.53 -20.33 -22.70
C VAL A 43 19.10 -20.20 -23.22
N LEU A 44 18.25 -21.20 -22.93
CA LEU A 44 16.81 -21.12 -23.15
C LEU A 44 16.27 -19.95 -22.32
N THR A 45 16.15 -18.78 -22.93
CA THR A 45 15.44 -17.64 -22.37
C THR A 45 13.95 -17.99 -22.40
N SER A 46 13.38 -18.45 -21.28
CA SER A 46 11.93 -18.39 -21.14
C SER A 46 11.55 -16.91 -21.18
N ALA A 47 10.83 -16.48 -22.22
CA ALA A 47 10.35 -15.11 -22.32
C ALA A 47 9.66 -14.71 -21.01
N ALA A 48 10.01 -13.53 -20.47
CA ALA A 48 9.33 -13.00 -19.30
C ALA A 48 7.81 -12.99 -19.55
N PRO A 49 6.98 -13.37 -18.56
CA PRO A 49 5.54 -13.44 -18.77
C PRO A 49 5.00 -12.07 -19.21
N ALA A 50 4.23 -12.04 -20.29
CA ALA A 50 3.67 -10.80 -20.82
C ALA A 50 2.50 -10.29 -19.97
N ILE A 51 2.29 -8.97 -19.94
CA ILE A 51 1.07 -8.38 -19.36
C ILE A 51 -0.13 -8.70 -20.24
N ILE A 52 -1.21 -9.17 -19.61
CA ILE A 52 -2.47 -9.52 -20.24
C ILE A 52 -3.52 -8.55 -19.70
N VAL A 53 -4.20 -7.82 -20.58
CA VAL A 53 -5.27 -6.89 -20.16
C VAL A 53 -6.55 -7.70 -19.97
N GLN A 54 -6.84 -8.07 -18.71
CA GLN A 54 -7.97 -8.92 -18.34
C GLN A 54 -8.57 -8.55 -16.97
N PRO A 55 -9.85 -8.90 -16.70
CA PRO A 55 -10.55 -8.51 -15.48
C PRO A 55 -10.16 -9.29 -14.21
N GLY A 56 -9.39 -10.38 -14.34
CA GLY A 56 -9.10 -11.28 -13.21
C GLY A 56 -7.95 -10.77 -12.34
N VAL A 57 -8.22 -10.57 -11.04
CA VAL A 57 -7.16 -10.28 -10.05
C VAL A 57 -6.30 -11.53 -9.87
N PRO A 58 -4.97 -11.45 -10.04
CA PRO A 58 -4.08 -12.60 -9.87
C PRO A 58 -4.07 -13.05 -8.40
N SER A 59 -4.15 -14.36 -8.15
CA SER A 59 -4.19 -14.89 -6.78
C SER A 59 -2.84 -14.90 -6.07
N ASP A 60 -1.74 -14.91 -6.83
CA ASP A 60 -0.37 -14.88 -6.32
C ASP A 60 0.64 -14.47 -7.40
N ILE A 61 1.86 -14.13 -7.00
CA ILE A 61 2.99 -13.93 -7.91
C ILE A 61 3.36 -15.26 -8.55
N THR A 62 3.61 -15.26 -9.87
CA THR A 62 4.04 -16.47 -10.59
C THR A 62 5.34 -17.01 -10.00
N GLY A 63 5.34 -18.29 -9.59
CA GLY A 63 6.48 -18.93 -8.89
C GLY A 63 6.55 -18.66 -7.38
N GLY A 64 5.62 -17.86 -6.85
CA GLY A 64 5.54 -17.50 -5.44
C GLY A 64 6.44 -16.33 -5.04
N ALA A 65 5.95 -15.49 -4.13
CA ALA A 65 6.62 -14.27 -3.70
C ALA A 65 8.04 -14.46 -3.14
N PRO A 66 8.38 -15.51 -2.35
CA PRO A 66 9.73 -15.69 -1.81
C PRO A 66 10.81 -15.87 -2.89
N ASN A 67 10.46 -16.50 -4.02
CA ASN A 67 11.38 -16.82 -5.11
C ASN A 67 11.27 -15.86 -6.30
N ALA A 68 10.35 -14.91 -6.25
CA ALA A 68 10.10 -13.99 -7.34
C ALA A 68 11.28 -13.02 -7.54
N THR A 69 11.48 -12.62 -8.80
CA THR A 69 12.26 -11.44 -9.16
C THR A 69 11.44 -10.17 -9.00
N LEU A 70 12.11 -9.01 -9.00
CA LEU A 70 11.41 -7.72 -9.01
C LEU A 70 10.52 -7.57 -10.25
N MET A 71 11.01 -7.97 -11.43
CA MET A 71 10.21 -8.00 -12.65
C MET A 71 8.92 -8.82 -12.49
N GLN A 72 8.99 -10.04 -11.95
CA GLN A 72 7.79 -10.89 -11.75
C GLN A 72 6.79 -10.25 -10.78
N ALA A 73 7.26 -9.64 -9.69
CA ALA A 73 6.42 -8.91 -8.77
C ALA A 73 5.78 -7.66 -9.42
N ALA A 74 6.51 -6.97 -10.30
CA ALA A 74 6.02 -5.81 -11.03
C ALA A 74 4.92 -6.19 -12.05
N LEU A 75 5.09 -7.30 -12.75
CA LEU A 75 4.07 -7.84 -13.66
C LEU A 75 2.80 -8.26 -12.90
N PHE A 76 2.95 -8.87 -11.72
CA PHE A 76 1.85 -9.16 -10.81
C PHE A 76 1.11 -7.87 -10.41
N ALA A 77 1.83 -6.85 -9.94
CA ALA A 77 1.24 -5.57 -9.55
C ALA A 77 0.46 -4.90 -10.71
N TRP A 78 0.97 -4.95 -11.94
CA TRP A 78 0.27 -4.42 -13.10
C TRP A 78 -1.01 -5.18 -13.45
N GLN A 79 -1.01 -6.51 -13.28
CA GLN A 79 -2.20 -7.34 -13.46
C GLN A 79 -3.27 -6.99 -12.42
N GLU A 80 -2.87 -6.76 -11.16
CA GLU A 80 -3.78 -6.25 -10.12
C GLU A 80 -4.34 -4.88 -10.50
N PHE A 81 -3.49 -3.94 -10.93
CA PHE A 81 -3.91 -2.61 -11.33
C PHE A 81 -4.96 -2.65 -12.43
N ILE A 82 -4.75 -3.46 -13.47
CA ILE A 82 -5.71 -3.60 -14.58
C ILE A 82 -7.04 -4.19 -14.08
N ALA A 83 -6.99 -5.29 -13.31
CA ALA A 83 -8.18 -5.96 -12.83
C ALA A 83 -9.01 -5.09 -11.88
N LEU A 84 -8.36 -4.38 -10.95
CA LEU A 84 -9.01 -3.51 -9.99
C LEU A 84 -9.57 -2.22 -10.62
N ASN A 85 -8.97 -1.74 -11.71
CA ASN A 85 -9.47 -0.61 -12.50
C ASN A 85 -10.37 -1.06 -13.67
N TRP A 86 -10.82 -2.32 -13.70
CA TRP A 86 -11.85 -2.77 -14.63
C TRP A 86 -13.22 -2.19 -14.24
N PRO A 87 -14.14 -1.93 -15.19
CA PRO A 87 -15.53 -1.64 -14.86
C PRO A 87 -16.17 -2.67 -13.92
N ALA A 88 -16.78 -2.23 -12.83
CA ALA A 88 -17.49 -3.09 -11.89
C ALA A 88 -18.81 -3.62 -12.50
N LEU A 89 -19.19 -4.82 -12.09
CA LEU A 89 -20.48 -5.42 -12.38
C LEU A 89 -21.58 -4.73 -11.54
N PRO A 90 -22.60 -4.10 -12.15
CA PRO A 90 -23.65 -3.42 -11.40
C PRO A 90 -24.35 -4.35 -10.39
N GLY A 91 -24.46 -3.91 -9.15
CA GLY A 91 -25.08 -4.69 -8.06
C GLY A 91 -24.17 -5.73 -7.41
N PHE A 92 -22.97 -5.96 -7.93
CA PHE A 92 -22.01 -6.93 -7.38
C PHE A 92 -20.67 -6.26 -7.13
N ARG A 93 -20.42 -5.90 -5.86
CA ARG A 93 -19.15 -5.31 -5.47
C ARG A 93 -18.01 -6.31 -5.68
N ASP A 94 -16.81 -5.78 -5.91
CA ASP A 94 -15.53 -6.46 -6.17
C ASP A 94 -15.48 -7.31 -7.44
N SER A 95 -16.58 -7.34 -8.19
CA SER A 95 -16.72 -8.20 -9.36
C SER A 95 -16.57 -7.36 -10.62
N ALA A 96 -15.65 -7.74 -11.49
CA ALA A 96 -15.50 -7.10 -12.79
C ALA A 96 -16.69 -7.44 -13.70
N ASN A 97 -17.18 -6.46 -14.45
CA ASN A 97 -18.09 -6.71 -15.56
C ASN A 97 -17.28 -7.25 -16.75
N VAL A 98 -17.26 -8.57 -16.92
CA VAL A 98 -16.50 -9.24 -18.00
C VAL A 98 -16.99 -8.90 -19.41
N ASN A 99 -18.19 -8.33 -19.54
CA ASN A 99 -18.74 -7.85 -20.80
C ASN A 99 -18.39 -6.38 -21.09
N ALA A 100 -17.85 -5.66 -20.11
CA ALA A 100 -17.33 -4.31 -20.30
C ALA A 100 -15.86 -4.33 -20.68
N MET A 101 -15.37 -3.23 -21.25
CA MET A 101 -13.98 -3.10 -21.66
C MET A 101 -13.17 -2.29 -20.64
N PHE A 102 -11.94 -2.71 -20.38
CA PHE A 102 -10.95 -1.87 -19.69
C PHE A 102 -10.75 -0.54 -20.42
N GLY A 103 -10.52 0.55 -19.70
CA GLY A 103 -10.24 1.85 -20.32
C GLY A 103 -11.44 2.55 -20.96
N GLY A 104 -12.67 2.12 -20.65
CA GLY A 104 -13.90 2.84 -20.99
C GLY A 104 -13.98 4.26 -20.37
N PRO A 105 -15.08 5.00 -20.61
CA PRO A 105 -15.23 6.40 -20.19
C PRO A 105 -14.94 6.68 -18.69
N ASN A 106 -14.42 7.87 -18.42
CA ASN A 106 -13.94 8.38 -17.11
C ASN A 106 -15.06 8.67 -16.08
N ASP A 107 -16.10 7.84 -16.03
CA ASP A 107 -17.22 7.92 -15.08
C ASP A 107 -17.74 6.52 -14.69
N THR A 108 -17.12 5.47 -15.22
CA THR A 108 -17.45 4.09 -14.92
C THR A 108 -17.03 3.75 -13.49
N VAL A 109 -17.95 3.16 -12.70
CA VAL A 109 -17.61 2.61 -11.38
C VAL A 109 -16.64 1.46 -11.59
N LEU A 110 -15.46 1.52 -10.96
CA LEU A 110 -14.41 0.50 -11.09
C LEU A 110 -14.53 -0.57 -9.99
N VAL A 111 -13.91 -1.74 -10.20
CA VAL A 111 -13.93 -2.84 -9.23
C VAL A 111 -13.53 -2.37 -7.83
N TRP A 112 -12.38 -1.69 -7.69
CA TRP A 112 -11.95 -1.24 -6.35
C TRP A 112 -12.85 -0.13 -5.78
N HIS A 113 -13.55 0.67 -6.60
CA HIS A 113 -14.53 1.66 -6.09
C HIS A 113 -15.59 1.00 -5.23
N THR A 114 -15.94 -0.23 -5.60
CA THR A 114 -17.01 -0.99 -4.95
C THR A 114 -16.57 -1.66 -3.66
N PHE A 115 -15.29 -1.65 -3.31
CA PHE A 115 -14.80 -2.15 -2.02
C PHE A 115 -15.49 -1.41 -0.84
N ARG A 116 -15.50 -1.98 0.36
CA ARG A 116 -16.06 -1.31 1.54
C ARG A 116 -15.06 -0.29 2.07
N HIS A 117 -15.49 0.97 2.21
CA HIS A 117 -14.70 2.01 2.87
C HIS A 117 -14.46 1.68 4.35
N LYS A 118 -13.37 2.16 4.95
CA LYS A 118 -13.07 1.93 6.38
C LYS A 118 -14.26 2.24 7.29
N VAL A 119 -14.96 3.36 7.07
CA VAL A 119 -16.20 3.73 7.81
C VAL A 119 -17.39 2.81 7.54
N GLU A 120 -17.45 2.14 6.40
CA GLU A 120 -18.48 1.12 6.13
C GLU A 120 -18.18 -0.17 6.91
N ILE A 121 -16.90 -0.55 7.06
CA ILE A 121 -16.47 -1.72 7.84
C ILE A 121 -16.58 -1.44 9.34
N TYR A 122 -16.23 -0.22 9.78
CA TYR A 122 -16.19 0.22 11.17
C TYR A 122 -17.05 1.49 11.36
N PRO A 123 -18.39 1.40 11.32
CA PRO A 123 -19.26 2.57 11.46
C PRO A 123 -19.21 3.17 12.86
N GLY A 124 -19.22 4.51 12.94
CA GLY A 124 -19.11 5.27 14.19
C GLY A 124 -20.41 5.42 14.99
N ASN A 125 -21.55 4.99 14.45
CA ASN A 125 -22.88 5.21 15.04
C ASN A 125 -23.33 4.13 16.03
N GLY A 126 -22.43 3.21 16.39
CA GLY A 126 -22.72 2.13 17.33
C GLY A 126 -23.63 1.03 16.78
N LYS A 127 -23.93 1.03 15.48
CA LYS A 127 -24.69 -0.02 14.81
C LYS A 127 -23.76 -0.96 14.03
N PRO A 128 -24.19 -2.19 13.71
CA PRO A 128 -23.49 -3.01 12.73
C PRO A 128 -23.31 -2.30 11.37
N PRO A 129 -22.37 -2.74 10.54
CA PRO A 129 -22.25 -2.26 9.16
C PRO A 129 -23.59 -2.31 8.40
N HIS A 130 -23.81 -1.33 7.52
CA HIS A 130 -25.02 -1.30 6.69
C HIS A 130 -25.16 -2.57 5.83
N GLY A 131 -26.25 -3.32 6.03
CA GLY A 131 -26.52 -4.59 5.35
C GLY A 131 -26.15 -5.83 6.18
N ALA A 132 -25.43 -5.69 7.29
CA ALA A 132 -24.93 -6.83 8.08
C ALA A 132 -26.05 -7.72 8.65
N GLU A 133 -27.25 -7.17 8.81
CA GLU A 133 -28.46 -7.90 9.21
C GLU A 133 -28.87 -9.02 8.24
N GLN A 134 -28.39 -8.98 6.99
CA GLN A 134 -28.63 -10.03 5.99
C GLN A 134 -27.91 -11.34 6.33
N GLY A 135 -26.90 -11.30 7.20
CA GLY A 135 -26.19 -12.49 7.65
C GLY A 135 -25.32 -13.15 6.57
N PRO A 136 -24.84 -14.38 6.80
CA PRO A 136 -23.98 -15.08 5.86
C PRO A 136 -24.69 -15.39 4.52
N PRO A 137 -23.93 -15.55 3.42
CA PRO A 137 -22.47 -15.66 3.41
C PRO A 137 -21.72 -14.32 3.31
N ASP A 138 -22.38 -13.21 2.96
CA ASP A 138 -21.70 -11.95 2.64
C ASP A 138 -22.08 -10.75 3.50
N TYR A 139 -23.02 -10.90 4.44
CA TYR A 139 -23.43 -9.86 5.38
C TYR A 139 -23.85 -8.56 4.68
N GLY A 140 -24.56 -8.69 3.54
CA GLY A 140 -25.01 -7.55 2.76
C GLY A 140 -23.85 -6.79 2.14
N TYR A 141 -22.74 -7.46 1.81
CA TYR A 141 -21.57 -6.83 1.21
C TYR A 141 -21.95 -5.88 0.07
N ASN A 142 -22.82 -6.35 -0.83
CA ASN A 142 -23.25 -5.68 -2.07
C ASN A 142 -24.17 -4.46 -1.89
N GLN A 143 -24.57 -4.08 -0.68
CA GLN A 143 -25.38 -2.86 -0.46
C GLN A 143 -24.67 -1.61 -0.99
N TYR A 144 -25.40 -0.59 -1.41
CA TYR A 144 -24.83 0.70 -1.82
C TYR A 144 -24.04 1.36 -0.68
N PRO A 145 -23.08 2.26 -0.98
CA PRO A 145 -22.24 2.87 0.05
C PRO A 145 -23.06 3.75 1.00
N ALA A 146 -22.81 3.56 2.29
CA ALA A 146 -23.42 4.34 3.36
C ALA A 146 -22.36 4.66 4.43
N TYR A 147 -22.14 5.96 4.67
CA TYR A 147 -21.06 6.43 5.54
C TYR A 147 -21.62 6.97 6.85
N TYR A 148 -21.52 6.15 7.91
CA TYR A 148 -22.04 6.47 9.24
C TYR A 148 -20.91 6.72 10.25
N TYR A 149 -20.90 7.93 10.79
CA TYR A 149 -19.98 8.38 11.83
C TYR A 149 -20.72 8.49 13.17
N THR A 150 -20.06 8.99 14.20
CA THR A 150 -20.69 9.21 15.51
C THR A 150 -21.71 10.34 15.43
N PRO A 151 -22.99 10.10 15.78
CA PRO A 151 -24.06 11.10 15.67
C PRO A 151 -23.71 12.47 16.26
N ASP A 152 -23.25 12.52 17.51
CA ASP A 152 -22.94 13.78 18.20
C ASP A 152 -21.76 14.55 17.57
N SER A 153 -20.89 13.83 16.86
CA SER A 153 -19.74 14.39 16.15
C SER A 153 -20.14 15.08 14.85
N VAL A 154 -21.20 14.61 14.17
CA VAL A 154 -21.60 15.11 12.84
C VAL A 154 -22.94 15.87 12.83
N GLY A 155 -23.77 15.71 13.85
CA GLY A 155 -25.05 16.38 14.02
C GLY A 155 -25.90 15.74 15.12
N LYS A 156 -26.08 16.46 16.23
CA LYS A 156 -26.83 15.97 17.41
C LYS A 156 -28.21 15.44 17.02
N GLY A 157 -28.56 14.25 17.49
CA GLY A 157 -29.85 13.59 17.23
C GLY A 157 -29.99 12.95 15.85
N GLY A 158 -28.93 12.91 15.04
CA GLY A 158 -28.90 12.21 13.75
C GLY A 158 -28.56 10.71 13.86
N ASP A 159 -28.49 10.04 12.72
CA ASP A 159 -28.16 8.61 12.57
C ASP A 159 -26.65 8.35 12.34
N GLY A 160 -25.85 9.42 12.30
CA GLY A 160 -24.42 9.38 11.98
C GLY A 160 -24.08 9.80 10.55
N GLN A 161 -25.07 10.11 9.69
CA GLN A 161 -24.79 10.69 8.37
C GLN A 161 -24.41 12.16 8.47
N VAL A 162 -23.39 12.53 7.71
CA VAL A 162 -22.99 13.93 7.54
C VAL A 162 -23.96 14.59 6.57
N LYS A 163 -24.41 15.82 6.86
CA LYS A 163 -25.28 16.61 5.97
C LYS A 163 -24.48 17.24 4.81
N PRO A 164 -25.08 17.45 3.62
CA PRO A 164 -24.39 18.16 2.55
C PRO A 164 -24.11 19.62 2.94
N CYS A 165 -23.03 20.19 2.42
CA CYS A 165 -22.73 21.62 2.55
C CYS A 165 -23.66 22.50 1.67
N GLY A 166 -24.27 21.89 0.65
CA GLY A 166 -25.21 22.51 -0.28
C GLY A 166 -26.25 21.51 -0.76
N ALA A 167 -26.56 21.50 -2.05
CA ALA A 167 -27.45 20.51 -2.63
C ALA A 167 -26.81 19.10 -2.59
N PRO A 168 -27.53 18.06 -2.14
CA PRO A 168 -27.02 16.69 -2.17
C PRO A 168 -26.93 16.16 -3.61
N SER A 169 -26.00 15.23 -3.86
CA SER A 169 -26.05 14.39 -5.07
C SER A 169 -27.27 13.47 -5.06
N SER A 170 -27.70 13.04 -6.24
CA SER A 170 -28.76 12.02 -6.41
C SER A 170 -28.40 10.63 -5.85
N SER A 171 -27.10 10.34 -5.68
CA SER A 171 -26.59 9.10 -5.11
C SER A 171 -25.31 9.35 -4.32
N THR A 172 -25.03 8.47 -3.35
CA THR A 172 -23.80 8.50 -2.56
C THR A 172 -22.59 8.11 -3.44
N PRO A 173 -21.54 8.94 -3.54
CA PRO A 173 -20.33 8.58 -4.26
C PRO A 173 -19.62 7.37 -3.65
N TRP A 174 -19.05 6.51 -4.50
CA TRP A 174 -18.26 5.33 -4.10
C TRP A 174 -16.88 5.67 -3.51
N VAL A 175 -16.37 6.84 -3.87
CA VAL A 175 -15.08 7.38 -3.42
C VAL A 175 -15.35 8.40 -2.32
N ASN A 176 -15.00 8.04 -1.08
CA ASN A 176 -15.23 8.86 0.11
C ASN A 176 -13.91 9.28 0.73
N LEU A 177 -13.51 10.52 0.51
CA LEU A 177 -12.25 11.11 0.92
C LEU A 177 -12.36 11.67 2.34
N ASP A 178 -12.26 10.78 3.34
CA ASP A 178 -12.37 11.12 4.77
C ASP A 178 -11.01 11.33 5.46
N GLU A 179 -9.96 11.54 4.67
CA GLU A 179 -8.59 11.81 5.12
C GLU A 179 -8.02 13.01 4.35
N ILE A 180 -7.71 14.10 5.06
CA ILE A 180 -7.17 15.33 4.47
C ILE A 180 -5.65 15.42 4.55
N ASN A 181 -5.02 14.42 5.15
CA ASN A 181 -3.58 14.34 5.31
C ASN A 181 -3.14 12.89 5.17
N GLU A 182 -1.86 12.74 4.95
CA GLU A 182 -1.19 11.48 4.80
C GLU A 182 -0.93 10.89 6.18
N ILE A 183 -1.81 9.98 6.63
CA ILE A 183 -1.73 9.24 7.91
C ILE A 183 -1.43 10.11 9.15
N GLY A 184 -1.79 11.40 9.11
CA GLY A 184 -1.52 12.35 10.19
C GLY A 184 -0.10 12.90 10.27
N VAL A 185 0.76 12.68 9.26
CA VAL A 185 2.14 13.20 9.25
C VAL A 185 2.33 14.38 8.32
N ALA A 186 1.66 14.43 7.17
CA ALA A 186 1.84 15.51 6.20
C ALA A 186 0.56 15.86 5.43
N THR A 187 0.38 17.14 5.10
CA THR A 187 -0.67 17.62 4.18
C THR A 187 -0.03 17.94 2.85
N MET A 188 -0.54 17.31 1.78
CA MET A 188 0.06 17.33 0.45
C MET A 188 -0.71 18.19 -0.54
N PHE A 189 0.01 18.75 -1.53
CA PHE A 189 -0.53 19.63 -2.57
C PHE A 189 0.23 19.44 -3.88
N ALA A 190 -0.43 19.58 -5.03
CA ALA A 190 0.22 19.50 -6.34
C ALA A 190 -0.41 20.42 -7.38
N GLY A 191 0.43 21.15 -8.13
CA GLY A 191 0.02 22.05 -9.21
C GLY A 191 0.01 23.53 -8.82
N ALA A 192 -0.39 24.40 -9.76
CA ALA A 192 -0.43 25.86 -9.61
C ALA A 192 -1.86 26.46 -9.46
N GLY A 193 -2.82 25.63 -9.07
CA GLY A 193 -4.22 26.00 -8.88
C GLY A 193 -4.53 26.64 -7.52
N SER A 194 -5.82 26.77 -7.22
CA SER A 194 -6.28 27.43 -5.98
C SER A 194 -5.80 26.71 -4.71
N THR A 195 -5.38 27.49 -3.72
CA THR A 195 -5.04 27.04 -2.37
C THR A 195 -6.26 26.97 -1.44
N THR A 196 -7.45 27.43 -1.89
CA THR A 196 -8.69 27.34 -1.11
C THR A 196 -9.21 25.91 -1.10
N TYR A 197 -9.36 25.33 0.09
CA TYR A 197 -9.79 23.95 0.29
C TYR A 197 -11.06 23.57 -0.52
N PRO A 198 -11.12 22.37 -1.13
CA PRO A 198 -10.04 21.38 -1.19
C PRO A 198 -8.90 21.81 -2.12
N GLY A 199 -9.15 22.75 -3.04
CA GLY A 199 -8.13 23.31 -3.91
C GLY A 199 -7.32 22.21 -4.56
N GLN A 200 -6.01 22.37 -4.57
CA GLN A 200 -5.08 21.32 -5.01
C GLN A 200 -4.49 20.47 -3.87
N GLN A 201 -5.13 20.47 -2.70
CA GLN A 201 -4.79 19.53 -1.63
C GLN A 201 -5.09 18.10 -2.09
N ILE A 202 -4.19 17.17 -1.76
CA ILE A 202 -4.40 15.75 -1.99
C ILE A 202 -5.18 15.19 -0.80
N LEU A 203 -6.32 14.59 -1.08
CA LEU A 203 -7.20 13.94 -0.13
C LEU A 203 -7.18 12.43 -0.35
N PHE A 204 -7.38 11.67 0.72
CA PHE A 204 -7.16 10.24 0.76
C PHE A 204 -8.39 9.47 1.24
N LEU A 205 -8.39 8.18 0.94
CA LEU A 205 -9.31 7.18 1.49
C LEU A 205 -8.59 5.85 1.68
N ALA A 206 -9.22 4.95 2.44
CA ALA A 206 -8.83 3.53 2.51
C ALA A 206 -10.07 2.62 2.40
N LYS A 207 -9.97 1.56 1.60
CA LYS A 207 -11.05 0.57 1.38
C LYS A 207 -10.49 -0.85 1.41
N ALA A 208 -11.32 -1.81 1.80
CA ALA A 208 -10.98 -3.23 1.76
C ALA A 208 -12.06 -4.06 1.06
N ASN A 209 -11.62 -5.15 0.44
CA ASN A 209 -12.48 -6.04 -0.34
C ASN A 209 -13.37 -6.94 0.54
N LYS A 210 -14.16 -7.80 -0.11
CA LYS A 210 -15.13 -8.71 0.51
C LYS A 210 -14.49 -9.64 1.52
N SER A 211 -13.28 -10.11 1.24
CA SER A 211 -12.54 -11.02 2.12
C SER A 211 -12.35 -10.42 3.51
N GLU A 212 -11.85 -9.18 3.59
CA GLU A 212 -11.67 -8.48 4.86
C GLU A 212 -13.02 -8.16 5.53
N TYR A 213 -13.97 -7.58 4.79
CA TYR A 213 -15.26 -7.20 5.37
C TYR A 213 -16.00 -8.40 5.98
N VAL A 214 -16.08 -9.51 5.25
CA VAL A 214 -16.76 -10.73 5.72
C VAL A 214 -16.00 -11.31 6.90
N TYR A 215 -14.67 -11.31 6.87
CA TYR A 215 -13.85 -11.79 7.98
C TYR A 215 -14.10 -10.97 9.26
N VAL A 216 -14.06 -9.64 9.18
CA VAL A 216 -14.32 -8.77 10.34
C VAL A 216 -15.76 -8.94 10.86
N THR A 217 -16.73 -8.97 9.95
CA THR A 217 -18.15 -9.00 10.29
C THR A 217 -18.58 -10.34 10.86
N LYS A 218 -18.16 -11.45 10.25
CA LYS A 218 -18.39 -12.81 10.78
C LYS A 218 -17.84 -12.96 12.20
N ASN A 219 -16.71 -12.33 12.49
CA ASN A 219 -16.09 -12.39 13.81
C ASN A 219 -16.68 -11.41 14.83
N GLY A 220 -17.58 -10.51 14.42
CA GLY A 220 -18.16 -9.49 15.28
C GLY A 220 -17.14 -8.45 15.75
N TRP A 221 -16.16 -8.12 14.91
CA TRP A 221 -15.05 -7.22 15.26
C TRP A 221 -15.25 -5.77 14.79
N ASN A 222 -16.34 -5.45 14.08
CA ASN A 222 -16.61 -4.10 13.54
C ASN A 222 -16.70 -3.01 14.62
N ALA A 223 -17.10 -3.37 15.84
CA ALA A 223 -17.17 -2.44 16.97
C ALA A 223 -15.89 -2.46 17.85
N GLY A 224 -14.91 -3.32 17.51
CA GLY A 224 -13.80 -3.66 18.40
C GLY A 224 -14.27 -4.45 19.63
N GLY A 225 -13.80 -4.05 20.81
CA GLY A 225 -14.20 -4.63 22.10
C GLY A 225 -13.44 -5.90 22.49
N THR A 226 -13.88 -6.55 23.57
CA THR A 226 -13.13 -7.62 24.25
C THR A 226 -12.81 -8.80 23.34
N LYS A 227 -13.74 -9.24 22.47
CA LYS A 227 -13.50 -10.36 21.55
C LYS A 227 -12.35 -10.04 20.58
N PHE A 228 -12.38 -8.86 19.98
CA PHE A 228 -11.33 -8.40 19.08
C PHE A 228 -9.99 -8.21 19.82
N ASN A 229 -10.00 -7.54 20.97
CA ASN A 229 -8.80 -7.31 21.78
C ASN A 229 -8.12 -8.63 22.22
N ASN A 230 -8.91 -9.66 22.52
CA ASN A 230 -8.41 -10.98 22.86
C ASN A 230 -7.72 -11.65 21.66
N ALA A 231 -8.31 -11.59 20.47
CA ALA A 231 -7.71 -12.12 19.25
C ALA A 231 -6.40 -11.39 18.92
N GLN A 232 -6.37 -10.05 19.01
CA GLN A 232 -5.13 -9.26 18.83
C GLN A 232 -4.05 -9.67 19.84
N THR A 233 -4.40 -9.81 21.12
CA THR A 233 -3.45 -10.20 22.18
C THR A 233 -2.83 -11.57 21.91
N LYS A 234 -3.66 -12.55 21.53
CA LYS A 234 -3.17 -13.89 21.16
C LYS A 234 -2.30 -13.86 19.90
N THR A 235 -2.63 -13.01 18.94
CA THR A 235 -1.84 -12.79 17.70
C THR A 235 -0.45 -12.26 18.02
N VAL A 236 -0.37 -11.23 18.86
CA VAL A 236 0.91 -10.70 19.34
C VAL A 236 1.75 -11.78 20.04
N ALA A 237 1.12 -12.61 20.88
CA ALA A 237 1.81 -13.71 21.55
C ALA A 237 2.33 -14.76 20.54
N TYR A 238 1.53 -15.09 19.51
CA TYR A 238 1.93 -16.00 18.44
C TYR A 238 3.16 -15.47 17.69
N ILE A 239 3.14 -14.20 17.25
CA ILE A 239 4.25 -13.61 16.48
C ILE A 239 5.53 -13.60 17.30
N LYS A 240 5.46 -13.22 18.58
CA LYS A 240 6.62 -13.22 19.48
C LYS A 240 7.23 -14.61 19.66
N LYS A 241 6.38 -15.64 19.80
CA LYS A 241 6.80 -17.03 19.99
C LYS A 241 7.39 -17.62 18.72
N ASN A 242 6.75 -17.40 17.57
CA ASN A 242 7.05 -18.12 16.34
C ASN A 242 7.90 -17.33 15.34
N SER A 243 8.10 -16.02 15.55
CA SER A 243 8.74 -15.12 14.57
C SER A 243 8.12 -15.24 13.17
N ASN A 244 6.80 -15.41 13.13
CA ASN A 244 6.03 -15.62 11.91
C ASN A 244 4.62 -15.07 12.10
N THR A 245 3.97 -14.66 11.01
CA THR A 245 2.54 -14.38 11.04
C THR A 245 1.74 -15.67 11.20
N PRO A 246 0.59 -15.63 11.88
CA PRO A 246 -0.28 -16.80 11.93
C PRO A 246 -0.85 -17.11 10.54
N PRO A 247 -0.96 -18.39 10.14
CA PRO A 247 -1.59 -18.74 8.88
C PRO A 247 -3.11 -18.47 8.96
N PRO A 248 -3.79 -18.21 7.83
CA PRO A 248 -5.23 -17.95 7.81
C PRO A 248 -6.10 -19.12 8.31
N THR A 249 -5.54 -20.33 8.40
CA THR A 249 -6.20 -21.54 8.89
C THR A 249 -6.48 -21.54 10.41
N MET A 250 -5.92 -20.59 11.17
CA MET A 250 -6.10 -20.48 12.62
C MET A 250 -7.47 -19.92 13.06
N GLY A 251 -8.35 -19.62 12.10
CA GLY A 251 -9.74 -19.22 12.35
C GLY A 251 -9.88 -17.87 13.05
N ASP A 252 -10.81 -17.76 13.99
CA ASP A 252 -11.15 -16.54 14.73
C ASP A 252 -10.36 -16.38 16.06
N SER A 253 -9.53 -17.37 16.39
CA SER A 253 -8.74 -17.37 17.62
C SER A 253 -7.55 -16.40 17.59
N LEU A 254 -7.09 -16.08 16.38
CA LEU A 254 -6.02 -15.15 16.04
C LEU A 254 -6.50 -14.26 14.90
N VAL A 255 -5.93 -13.06 14.80
CA VAL A 255 -6.08 -12.20 13.63
C VAL A 255 -5.13 -12.71 12.55
N SER A 256 -5.73 -13.24 11.48
CA SER A 256 -5.05 -13.58 10.23
C SER A 256 -6.07 -13.51 9.11
N PHE A 257 -5.93 -12.53 8.24
CA PHE A 257 -6.80 -12.36 7.10
C PHE A 257 -6.72 -13.55 6.13
N PRO A 258 -7.84 -13.93 5.50
CA PRO A 258 -7.83 -14.89 4.42
C PRO A 258 -6.93 -14.45 3.26
N TYR A 259 -6.41 -15.42 2.50
CA TYR A 259 -5.77 -15.12 1.22
C TYR A 259 -6.80 -14.50 0.25
N GLY A 260 -6.35 -13.60 -0.60
CA GLY A 260 -7.22 -12.79 -1.45
C GLY A 260 -7.74 -11.53 -0.75
N THR A 261 -7.33 -11.23 0.48
CA THR A 261 -7.61 -9.93 1.11
C THR A 261 -6.83 -8.83 0.43
N ILE A 262 -7.55 -7.80 -0.01
CA ILE A 262 -6.99 -6.64 -0.70
C ILE A 262 -7.45 -5.38 0.02
N GLU A 263 -6.49 -4.53 0.36
CA GLU A 263 -6.72 -3.14 0.77
C GLU A 263 -6.24 -2.20 -0.32
N VAL A 264 -6.93 -1.07 -0.47
CA VAL A 264 -6.51 0.02 -1.35
C VAL A 264 -6.49 1.33 -0.59
N LYS A 265 -5.49 2.15 -0.92
CA LYS A 265 -5.39 3.55 -0.49
C LYS A 265 -5.15 4.42 -1.72
N THR A 266 -5.86 5.53 -1.83
CA THR A 266 -5.78 6.38 -3.02
C THR A 266 -5.65 7.86 -2.66
N GLY A 267 -4.93 8.62 -3.47
CA GLY A 267 -4.84 10.08 -3.39
C GLY A 267 -5.61 10.76 -4.51
N TRP A 268 -6.30 11.86 -4.20
CA TRP A 268 -7.17 12.60 -5.12
C TRP A 268 -7.04 14.10 -4.94
N ARG A 269 -7.10 14.87 -6.03
CA ARG A 269 -7.11 16.35 -5.96
C ARG A 269 -8.00 16.97 -7.02
N ARG A 270 -8.34 18.24 -6.83
CA ARG A 270 -8.97 19.03 -7.89
C ARG A 270 -7.96 19.25 -9.01
N LEU A 271 -8.44 19.04 -10.24
CA LEU A 271 -7.68 19.29 -11.45
C LEU A 271 -7.99 20.70 -11.96
N THR A 272 -6.99 21.37 -12.53
CA THR A 272 -7.18 22.59 -13.33
C THR A 272 -7.94 22.27 -14.61
N SER A 273 -8.50 23.27 -15.29
CA SER A 273 -9.18 23.07 -16.58
C SER A 273 -8.27 22.42 -17.63
N ALA A 274 -6.98 22.75 -17.64
CA ALA A 274 -6.01 22.14 -18.55
C ALA A 274 -5.77 20.66 -18.24
N GLU A 275 -5.64 20.29 -16.97
CA GLU A 275 -5.48 18.90 -16.52
C GLU A 275 -6.74 18.07 -16.79
N GLN A 276 -7.93 18.64 -16.65
CA GLN A 276 -9.18 17.96 -17.01
C GLN A 276 -9.26 17.69 -18.51
N GLN A 277 -8.81 18.63 -19.34
CA GLN A 277 -8.84 18.54 -20.80
C GLN A 277 -7.77 17.59 -21.36
N SER A 278 -6.67 17.34 -20.63
CA SER A 278 -5.59 16.45 -21.10
C SER A 278 -6.04 15.00 -21.27
N GLY A 279 -7.02 14.55 -20.46
CA GLY A 279 -7.46 13.15 -20.42
C GLY A 279 -6.46 12.21 -19.74
N HIS A 280 -5.40 12.73 -19.11
CA HIS A 280 -4.38 11.93 -18.44
C HIS A 280 -4.84 11.37 -17.08
N PHE A 281 -5.75 12.07 -16.40
CA PHE A 281 -6.21 11.68 -15.08
C PHE A 281 -7.48 10.83 -15.19
N TYR A 282 -7.53 9.73 -14.44
CA TYR A 282 -8.81 9.11 -14.13
C TYR A 282 -9.58 10.04 -13.19
N THR A 283 -10.83 10.35 -13.56
CA THR A 283 -11.71 11.21 -12.78
C THR A 283 -12.95 10.46 -12.38
N THR A 284 -13.53 10.78 -11.23
CA THR A 284 -14.85 10.28 -10.86
C THR A 284 -15.48 11.19 -9.83
N LYS A 285 -16.78 11.02 -9.57
CA LYS A 285 -17.45 11.72 -8.47
C LYS A 285 -16.94 11.17 -7.14
N VAL A 286 -16.47 12.07 -6.28
CA VAL A 286 -16.00 11.78 -4.93
C VAL A 286 -16.82 12.56 -3.91
N ARG A 287 -16.73 12.16 -2.65
CA ARG A 287 -17.23 12.90 -1.48
C ARG A 287 -16.05 13.35 -0.63
N TYR A 288 -16.00 14.60 -0.21
CA TYR A 288 -15.05 15.09 0.80
C TYR A 288 -15.75 15.98 1.83
N TYR A 289 -15.04 16.34 2.92
CA TYR A 289 -15.66 17.01 4.07
C TYR A 289 -14.99 18.34 4.41
N GLN A 290 -15.80 19.28 4.90
CA GLN A 290 -15.37 20.60 5.38
C GLN A 290 -16.22 21.01 6.59
N LEU A 291 -15.76 22.02 7.34
CA LEU A 291 -16.57 22.59 8.41
C LEU A 291 -17.70 23.46 7.84
N SER A 292 -18.95 23.20 8.26
CA SER A 292 -20.07 24.10 7.97
C SER A 292 -19.86 25.45 8.64
N SER A 293 -19.96 26.53 7.87
CA SER A 293 -19.87 27.90 8.38
C SER A 293 -20.99 28.20 9.40
N THR A 294 -22.17 27.61 9.23
CA THR A 294 -23.36 27.80 10.06
C THR A 294 -23.37 26.91 11.29
N THR A 295 -23.27 25.58 11.13
CA THR A 295 -23.48 24.65 12.24
C THR A 295 -22.21 24.35 13.04
N LYS A 296 -21.03 24.73 12.51
CA LYS A 296 -19.71 24.34 13.04
C LYS A 296 -19.57 22.82 13.20
N LYS A 297 -20.29 22.05 12.37
CA LYS A 297 -20.18 20.59 12.25
C LYS A 297 -19.67 20.23 10.85
N PRO A 298 -19.10 19.03 10.66
CA PRO A 298 -18.75 18.57 9.32
C PRO A 298 -19.96 18.62 8.40
N CYS A 299 -19.75 19.06 7.17
CA CYS A 299 -20.66 18.86 6.05
C CYS A 299 -19.86 18.27 4.88
N TYR A 300 -20.54 17.61 3.94
CA TYR A 300 -19.89 17.03 2.77
C TYR A 300 -20.13 17.82 1.49
N THR A 301 -19.18 17.74 0.58
CA THR A 301 -19.30 18.20 -0.80
C THR A 301 -19.00 17.03 -1.73
N ASP A 302 -19.83 16.86 -2.76
CA ASP A 302 -19.59 15.88 -3.82
C ASP A 302 -19.10 16.61 -5.08
N GLU A 303 -17.96 16.19 -5.63
CA GLU A 303 -17.31 16.85 -6.77
C GLU A 303 -16.57 15.82 -7.64
N VAL A 304 -16.26 16.15 -8.90
CA VAL A 304 -15.37 15.34 -9.73
C VAL A 304 -13.92 15.73 -9.46
N LEU A 305 -13.12 14.79 -8.93
CA LEU A 305 -11.68 14.97 -8.71
C LEU A 305 -10.87 13.97 -9.55
N GLY A 306 -9.56 14.22 -9.71
CA GLY A 306 -8.63 13.33 -10.40
C GLY A 306 -7.81 12.47 -9.43
N MET A 307 -7.65 11.19 -9.76
CA MET A 307 -6.80 10.26 -9.00
C MET A 307 -5.33 10.53 -9.32
N VAL A 308 -4.52 10.73 -8.28
CA VAL A 308 -3.08 10.97 -8.40
C VAL A 308 -2.24 9.80 -7.92
N ALA A 309 -2.80 8.90 -7.11
CA ALA A 309 -2.10 7.71 -6.65
C ALA A 309 -3.07 6.58 -6.24
N LEU A 310 -2.62 5.34 -6.41
CA LEU A 310 -3.30 4.11 -5.99
C LEU A 310 -2.27 3.13 -5.39
N HIS A 311 -2.47 2.79 -4.12
CA HIS A 311 -1.78 1.71 -3.43
C HIS A 311 -2.65 0.47 -3.43
N ILE A 312 -2.05 -0.68 -3.74
CA ILE A 312 -2.68 -2.00 -3.69
C ILE A 312 -1.89 -2.83 -2.68
N ILE A 313 -2.59 -3.35 -1.68
CA ILE A 313 -2.02 -4.14 -0.60
C ILE A 313 -2.72 -5.50 -0.60
N HIS A 314 -2.03 -6.58 -0.96
CA HIS A 314 -2.67 -7.87 -1.23
C HIS A 314 -2.01 -9.02 -0.47
N LYS A 315 -2.79 -9.74 0.34
CA LYS A 315 -2.37 -10.98 0.99
C LYS A 315 -2.58 -12.17 0.06
N THR A 316 -1.48 -12.76 -0.40
CA THR A 316 -1.50 -13.95 -1.27
C THR A 316 -1.01 -15.19 -0.50
N PRO A 317 -1.24 -16.41 -1.02
CA PRO A 317 -0.76 -17.65 -0.40
C PRO A 317 0.72 -17.64 -0.01
N THR A 318 1.58 -17.11 -0.88
CA THR A 318 3.03 -17.07 -0.67
C THR A 318 3.56 -15.73 -0.13
N ALA A 319 2.73 -14.68 -0.06
CA ALA A 319 3.04 -13.42 0.63
C ALA A 319 2.08 -13.18 1.82
N PRO A 320 2.17 -13.96 2.92
CA PRO A 320 1.31 -13.80 4.09
C PRO A 320 1.56 -12.49 4.88
N TYR A 321 2.63 -11.78 4.55
CA TYR A 321 3.01 -10.44 5.01
C TYR A 321 2.52 -9.32 4.08
N PHE A 322 1.67 -9.67 3.09
CA PHE A 322 1.15 -8.85 2.00
C PHE A 322 2.21 -8.38 0.99
N THR A 323 1.79 -8.21 -0.26
CA THR A 323 2.49 -7.39 -1.25
C THR A 323 2.02 -5.95 -1.15
N PHE A 324 2.91 -4.99 -1.40
CA PHE A 324 2.59 -3.55 -1.41
C PHE A 324 3.05 -2.96 -2.73
N ALA A 325 2.11 -2.54 -3.57
CA ALA A 325 2.38 -1.94 -4.86
C ALA A 325 1.82 -0.51 -4.93
N THR A 326 2.63 0.42 -5.45
CA THR A 326 2.26 1.83 -5.54
C THR A 326 2.25 2.29 -6.99
N PHE A 327 1.10 2.80 -7.44
CA PHE A 327 0.93 3.44 -8.73
C PHE A 327 0.74 4.94 -8.55
N GLU A 328 1.41 5.73 -9.37
CA GLU A 328 1.29 7.18 -9.37
C GLU A 328 1.02 7.71 -10.77
N GLN A 329 0.29 8.82 -10.82
CA GLN A 329 0.01 9.54 -12.05
C GLN A 329 1.29 10.23 -12.57
N THR A 330 1.51 10.20 -13.89
CA THR A 330 2.79 10.56 -14.51
C THR A 330 3.16 12.04 -14.36
N ASP A 331 2.16 12.90 -14.22
CA ASP A 331 2.25 14.36 -14.15
C ASP A 331 2.30 14.88 -12.69
N ASN A 332 2.47 13.99 -11.71
CA ASN A 332 2.57 14.38 -10.30
C ASN A 332 3.83 15.20 -9.99
N ILE A 333 4.99 14.79 -10.51
CA ILE A 333 6.27 15.43 -10.19
C ILE A 333 6.65 16.41 -11.30
N LEU A 334 6.35 17.68 -11.04
CA LEU A 334 6.68 18.81 -11.90
C LEU A 334 7.74 19.70 -11.26
N THR A 335 8.54 20.35 -12.10
CA THR A 335 9.34 21.51 -11.70
C THR A 335 8.42 22.67 -11.28
N THR A 336 8.98 23.69 -10.61
CA THR A 336 8.25 24.91 -10.24
C THR A 336 7.56 25.58 -11.44
N GLY A 337 8.16 25.48 -12.63
CA GLY A 337 7.62 25.99 -13.89
C GLY A 337 6.66 25.04 -14.63
N GLY A 338 6.23 23.93 -14.01
CA GLY A 338 5.23 23.02 -14.57
C GLY A 338 5.76 22.01 -15.60
N LYS A 339 7.08 21.90 -15.76
CA LYS A 339 7.67 20.87 -16.65
C LYS A 339 7.77 19.51 -15.93
N PRO A 340 7.43 18.39 -16.60
CA PRO A 340 7.64 17.05 -16.05
C PRO A 340 9.10 16.77 -15.70
N VAL A 341 9.32 16.07 -14.58
CA VAL A 341 10.65 15.61 -14.14
C VAL A 341 10.94 14.19 -14.61
N GLU A 342 9.89 13.37 -14.74
CA GLU A 342 9.96 11.98 -15.16
C GLU A 342 9.09 11.77 -16.42
N ASP A 343 9.50 10.88 -17.31
CA ASP A 343 8.70 10.44 -18.45
C ASP A 343 7.56 9.51 -18.01
N SER A 344 6.69 9.09 -18.94
CA SER A 344 5.53 8.25 -18.59
C SER A 344 5.91 6.89 -17.98
N LEU A 345 7.13 6.40 -18.21
CA LEU A 345 7.63 5.12 -17.70
C LEU A 345 8.33 5.24 -16.34
N GLY A 346 8.76 6.45 -15.99
CA GLY A 346 9.48 6.75 -14.75
C GLY A 346 10.96 7.06 -14.93
N ASN A 347 11.47 7.18 -16.16
CA ASN A 347 12.83 7.67 -16.38
C ASN A 347 12.91 9.16 -16.08
N LEU A 348 13.99 9.61 -15.46
CA LEU A 348 14.25 11.04 -15.30
C LEU A 348 14.51 11.66 -16.68
N ILE A 349 13.73 12.70 -17.06
CA ILE A 349 13.85 13.38 -18.36
C ILE A 349 15.13 14.20 -18.45
N ALA A 350 15.60 14.71 -17.32
CA ALA A 350 16.90 15.33 -17.17
C ALA A 350 17.48 14.92 -15.81
N ASN A 351 18.80 14.76 -15.75
CA ASN A 351 19.52 14.73 -14.48
C ASN A 351 19.46 16.15 -13.90
N LEU A 352 18.31 16.52 -13.33
CA LEU A 352 18.20 17.75 -12.58
C LEU A 352 19.12 17.54 -11.37
N ASP A 353 20.27 18.22 -11.33
CA ASP A 353 21.20 18.27 -10.19
C ASP A 353 20.56 18.80 -8.89
N SER A 354 19.22 18.91 -8.86
CA SER A 354 18.43 19.18 -7.68
C SER A 354 18.45 17.97 -6.74
N MET A 355 18.59 18.29 -5.45
CA MET A 355 18.31 17.34 -4.38
C MET A 355 16.84 16.91 -4.46
N PRO A 356 16.48 15.67 -4.05
CA PRO A 356 15.11 15.17 -4.12
C PRO A 356 14.07 16.08 -3.47
N LEU A 357 14.44 16.73 -2.37
CA LEU A 357 13.61 17.68 -1.65
C LEU A 357 14.18 19.10 -1.71
N ASN A 358 13.31 20.11 -1.67
CA ASN A 358 13.67 21.51 -1.47
C ASN A 358 12.85 22.13 -0.32
N PRO A 359 13.50 22.65 0.74
CA PRO A 359 14.92 22.48 1.02
C PRO A 359 15.25 21.01 1.24
N ASN A 360 16.48 20.62 0.92
CA ASN A 360 16.97 19.30 1.29
C ASN A 360 17.29 19.27 2.77
N PHE A 361 17.05 18.14 3.43
CA PHE A 361 17.33 17.97 4.85
C PHE A 361 18.64 17.22 5.08
N LYS A 362 19.48 17.74 5.96
CA LYS A 362 20.51 16.94 6.63
C LYS A 362 19.83 16.20 7.76
N VAL A 363 19.95 14.87 7.75
CA VAL A 363 19.28 14.00 8.71
C VAL A 363 20.31 13.24 9.52
N LYS A 364 20.23 13.40 10.85
CA LYS A 364 20.95 12.55 11.79
C LYS A 364 19.98 11.50 12.28
N ASN A 365 20.21 10.25 11.90
CA ASN A 365 19.37 9.13 12.28
C ASN A 365 19.24 8.99 13.79
N ALA A 366 18.10 8.43 14.22
CA ALA A 366 17.90 8.06 15.60
C ALA A 366 19.02 7.11 16.06
N THR A 367 19.47 7.31 17.29
CA THR A 367 20.27 6.33 18.02
C THR A 367 19.39 5.75 19.12
N PRO A 368 19.85 4.74 19.86
CA PRO A 368 19.12 4.30 21.04
C PRO A 368 18.72 5.40 22.04
N SER A 369 19.54 6.45 22.15
CA SER A 369 19.39 7.48 23.17
C SER A 369 19.01 8.85 22.59
N THR A 370 19.00 9.03 21.27
CA THR A 370 18.66 10.31 20.61
C THR A 370 17.61 10.16 19.51
N PRO A 371 16.61 11.07 19.41
CA PRO A 371 15.72 11.13 18.26
C PRO A 371 16.46 11.31 16.95
N ILE A 372 15.78 10.99 15.84
CA ILE A 372 16.14 11.52 14.53
C ILE A 372 16.07 13.05 14.57
N MET A 373 17.04 13.72 13.94
CA MET A 373 17.10 15.18 13.90
C MET A 373 17.25 15.67 12.46
N PHE A 374 16.58 16.78 12.18
CA PHE A 374 16.55 17.42 10.87
C PHE A 374 17.21 18.80 10.93
N SER A 375 17.95 19.14 9.87
CA SER A 375 18.44 20.49 9.63
C SER A 375 18.28 20.87 8.15
N PRO A 376 17.64 21.99 7.81
CA PRO A 376 17.01 22.96 8.72
C PRO A 376 15.72 22.43 9.36
N THR A 377 15.30 23.02 10.49
CA THR A 377 14.03 22.72 11.17
C THR A 377 12.84 23.50 10.60
N ILE A 378 13.10 24.52 9.79
CA ILE A 378 12.10 25.32 9.08
C ILE A 378 12.40 25.23 7.59
N ALA A 379 11.40 24.89 6.81
CA ALA A 379 11.41 24.77 5.37
C ALA A 379 10.65 25.94 4.72
N THR A 380 11.23 26.51 3.66
CA THR A 380 10.76 27.76 3.04
C THR A 380 10.64 27.64 1.53
N SER A 381 10.22 26.46 1.04
CA SER A 381 10.12 26.23 -0.40
C SER A 381 9.03 27.09 -1.05
N LYS A 382 9.25 27.50 -2.31
CA LYS A 382 8.25 28.14 -3.16
C LYS A 382 7.81 27.14 -4.23
N PRO A 383 6.69 26.43 -4.01
CA PRO A 383 6.40 25.23 -4.80
C PRO A 383 6.04 25.52 -6.27
N GLY A 384 5.41 26.65 -6.58
CA GLY A 384 4.91 26.92 -7.93
C GLY A 384 3.98 25.78 -8.38
N SER A 385 4.29 25.14 -9.51
CA SER A 385 3.52 23.98 -10.01
C SER A 385 3.95 22.63 -9.40
N SER A 386 4.97 22.61 -8.55
CA SER A 386 5.56 21.36 -8.05
C SER A 386 4.63 20.65 -7.07
N LEU A 387 4.88 19.36 -6.85
CA LEU A 387 4.36 18.62 -5.71
C LEU A 387 5.04 19.12 -4.42
N TYR A 388 4.27 19.32 -3.37
CA TYR A 388 4.81 19.75 -2.08
C TYR A 388 3.94 19.31 -0.92
N TYR A 389 4.53 19.36 0.28
CA TYR A 389 3.82 19.04 1.51
C TYR A 389 4.18 19.99 2.65
N TYR A 390 3.31 20.01 3.65
CA TYR A 390 3.59 20.56 4.97
C TYR A 390 3.58 19.41 5.97
N ASN A 391 4.64 19.27 6.76
CA ASN A 391 4.58 18.39 7.91
C ASN A 391 3.56 18.90 8.91
N THR A 392 2.94 17.94 9.59
CA THR A 392 2.03 18.20 10.68
C THR A 392 2.79 18.92 11.81
N PRO A 393 2.32 20.09 12.29
CA PRO A 393 3.01 20.86 13.32
C PRO A 393 3.24 20.08 14.61
N SER A 394 4.28 20.46 15.35
CA SER A 394 4.60 19.92 16.68
C SER A 394 4.88 18.41 16.69
N GLN A 395 5.36 17.85 15.57
CA GLN A 395 5.72 16.44 15.40
C GLN A 395 7.24 16.17 15.34
N GLY A 396 8.09 17.14 15.72
CA GLY A 396 9.55 16.97 15.62
C GLY A 396 10.08 16.91 14.18
N LEU A 397 9.21 17.18 13.20
CA LEU A 397 9.50 17.26 11.78
C LEU A 397 9.74 18.72 11.38
N PRO A 398 10.48 18.97 10.27
CA PRO A 398 10.66 20.32 9.75
C PRO A 398 9.32 21.01 9.48
N THR A 399 9.13 22.24 9.94
CA THR A 399 7.88 23.00 9.71
C THR A 399 7.98 23.84 8.44
N GLY A 400 6.86 24.14 7.79
CA GLY A 400 6.84 24.91 6.54
C GLY A 400 6.77 24.02 5.29
N SER A 401 6.90 24.65 4.11
CA SER A 401 6.69 23.99 2.82
C SER A 401 7.94 23.26 2.36
N VAL A 402 7.76 22.01 1.92
CA VAL A 402 8.79 21.16 1.31
C VAL A 402 8.33 20.74 -0.08
N THR A 403 9.10 21.09 -1.09
CA THR A 403 8.85 20.70 -2.49
C THR A 403 9.54 19.37 -2.79
N ILE A 404 8.85 18.50 -3.52
CA ILE A 404 9.38 17.25 -4.06
C ILE A 404 9.87 17.56 -5.48
N ASN A 405 11.19 17.65 -5.64
CA ASN A 405 11.81 17.90 -6.94
C ASN A 405 11.92 16.63 -7.78
N ARG A 406 12.21 15.51 -7.13
CA ARG A 406 12.29 14.16 -7.72
C ARG A 406 12.17 13.12 -6.61
N ARG A 407 11.99 11.85 -6.98
CA ARG A 407 11.99 10.74 -6.03
C ARG A 407 13.32 10.64 -5.29
N MET A 408 13.26 10.27 -4.02
CA MET A 408 14.47 10.01 -3.24
C MET A 408 15.24 8.79 -3.74
N TYR A 409 14.52 7.76 -4.21
CA TYR A 409 15.07 6.62 -4.93
C TYR A 409 14.43 6.55 -6.32
N PRO A 410 15.22 6.52 -7.40
CA PRO A 410 14.70 6.33 -8.76
C PRO A 410 13.90 5.03 -8.90
N ILE A 411 12.95 5.02 -9.83
CA ILE A 411 12.21 3.81 -10.19
C ILE A 411 13.22 2.79 -10.77
N PRO A 412 13.30 1.54 -10.24
CA PRO A 412 14.27 0.56 -10.72
C PRO A 412 14.09 0.21 -12.21
N PRO A 413 15.16 -0.14 -12.95
CA PRO A 413 15.07 -0.54 -14.36
C PRO A 413 14.05 -1.65 -14.64
N ASP A 414 13.96 -2.65 -13.77
CA ASP A 414 12.96 -3.73 -13.88
C ASP A 414 11.51 -3.19 -13.81
N ILE A 415 11.26 -2.21 -12.95
CA ILE A 415 9.94 -1.57 -12.84
C ILE A 415 9.66 -0.72 -14.09
N ILE A 416 10.65 0.03 -14.60
CA ILE A 416 10.51 0.82 -15.84
C ILE A 416 10.18 -0.10 -17.03
N ALA A 417 10.87 -1.23 -17.15
CA ALA A 417 10.61 -2.22 -18.19
C ALA A 417 9.21 -2.88 -18.03
N ALA A 418 8.74 -3.11 -16.81
CA ALA A 418 7.38 -3.57 -16.54
C ALA A 418 6.32 -2.49 -16.91
N ASN A 419 6.57 -1.22 -16.56
CA ASN A 419 5.73 -0.09 -16.95
C ASN A 419 5.60 0.01 -18.47
N LYS A 420 6.71 -0.12 -19.19
CA LYS A 420 6.71 -0.15 -20.65
C LYS A 420 5.84 -1.29 -21.18
N SER A 421 6.04 -2.51 -20.66
CA SER A 421 5.27 -3.69 -21.06
C SER A 421 3.77 -3.49 -20.81
N ALA A 422 3.41 -2.82 -19.72
CA ALA A 422 2.01 -2.55 -19.37
C ALA A 422 1.39 -1.52 -20.32
N HIS A 423 2.11 -0.42 -20.57
CA HIS A 423 1.66 0.64 -21.47
C HIS A 423 1.52 0.13 -22.91
N ASP A 424 2.42 -0.73 -23.38
CA ASP A 424 2.35 -1.38 -24.69
C ASP A 424 1.13 -2.32 -24.77
N ALA A 425 0.88 -3.13 -23.74
CA ALA A 425 -0.27 -4.02 -23.67
C ALA A 425 -1.60 -3.27 -23.63
N ILE A 426 -1.70 -2.20 -22.83
CA ILE A 426 -2.88 -1.33 -22.74
C ILE A 426 -3.12 -0.60 -24.06
N THR A 427 -2.07 -0.05 -24.68
CA THR A 427 -2.16 0.61 -25.99
C THR A 427 -2.67 -0.36 -27.06
N THR A 428 -2.12 -1.57 -27.09
CA THR A 428 -2.54 -2.64 -28.01
C THR A 428 -4.00 -3.03 -27.78
N TYR A 429 -4.41 -3.21 -26.53
CA TYR A 429 -5.79 -3.50 -26.15
C TYR A 429 -6.74 -2.36 -26.56
N ASN A 430 -6.36 -1.11 -26.30
CA ASN A 430 -7.16 0.06 -26.65
C ASN A 430 -7.37 0.16 -28.16
N LYS A 431 -6.31 -0.02 -28.94
CA LYS A 431 -6.38 -0.04 -30.42
C LYS A 431 -7.31 -1.15 -30.91
N LYS A 432 -7.17 -2.37 -30.38
CA LYS A 432 -8.00 -3.52 -30.75
C LYS A 432 -9.49 -3.30 -30.45
N ASN A 433 -9.80 -2.58 -29.37
CA ASN A 433 -11.16 -2.36 -28.89
C ASN A 433 -11.73 -0.97 -29.24
N GLY A 434 -11.04 -0.17 -30.05
CA GLY A 434 -11.51 1.16 -30.47
C GLY A 434 -11.58 2.21 -29.34
N ILE A 435 -10.84 2.01 -28.25
CA ILE A 435 -10.81 2.93 -27.10
C ILE A 435 -9.91 4.11 -27.44
N LYS A 436 -10.52 5.29 -27.61
CA LYS A 436 -9.82 6.51 -28.06
C LYS A 436 -9.19 7.32 -26.92
N LYS A 437 -9.75 7.22 -25.71
CA LYS A 437 -9.30 7.97 -24.53
C LYS A 437 -9.29 7.02 -23.35
N SER A 438 -8.12 6.79 -22.78
CA SER A 438 -7.93 5.99 -21.58
C SER A 438 -6.83 6.62 -20.74
N PRO A 439 -7.05 6.85 -19.44
CA PRO A 439 -6.05 7.49 -18.59
C PRO A 439 -4.97 6.49 -18.14
N TRP A 440 -5.13 5.19 -18.40
CA TRP A 440 -4.33 4.15 -17.74
C TRP A 440 -2.87 4.07 -18.18
N THR A 441 -2.51 4.63 -19.34
CA THR A 441 -1.10 4.80 -19.77
C THR A 441 -0.43 6.03 -19.15
N TYR A 442 -1.15 6.79 -18.33
CA TYR A 442 -0.64 7.93 -17.55
C TYR A 442 -0.57 7.62 -16.05
N TYR A 443 -0.61 6.33 -15.71
CA TYR A 443 -0.22 5.82 -14.40
C TYR A 443 0.98 4.91 -14.58
N ARG A 444 1.85 4.84 -13.57
CA ARG A 444 3.02 3.96 -13.57
C ARG A 444 3.24 3.34 -12.21
N LEU A 445 3.72 2.10 -12.17
CA LEU A 445 4.20 1.47 -10.95
C LEU A 445 5.49 2.19 -10.53
N THR A 446 5.55 2.64 -9.28
CA THR A 446 6.76 3.26 -8.72
C THR A 446 7.70 2.18 -8.19
N ASN A 447 7.17 1.24 -7.41
CA ASN A 447 7.84 0.00 -7.02
C ASN A 447 6.84 -0.97 -6.35
N VAL A 448 7.32 -2.17 -5.99
CA VAL A 448 6.57 -3.20 -5.27
C VAL A 448 7.44 -3.87 -4.20
N GLN A 449 6.89 -3.98 -2.98
CA GLN A 449 7.45 -4.80 -1.90
C GLN A 449 6.71 -6.13 -1.84
N TYR A 450 7.40 -7.22 -2.19
CA TYR A 450 6.81 -8.55 -2.31
C TYR A 450 7.46 -9.60 -1.41
N LYS A 451 8.56 -9.24 -0.73
CA LYS A 451 9.20 -10.05 0.30
C LYS A 451 9.91 -9.16 1.33
N PRO A 452 10.03 -9.60 2.59
CA PRO A 452 10.81 -8.87 3.59
C PRO A 452 12.29 -8.77 3.19
N ILE A 453 12.85 -7.58 3.33
CA ILE A 453 14.27 -7.28 3.15
C ILE A 453 14.82 -6.85 4.51
N ASN A 454 15.85 -7.53 5.00
CA ASN A 454 16.41 -7.18 6.31
C ASN A 454 17.46 -6.08 6.18
N LYS A 455 17.26 -4.99 6.93
CA LYS A 455 18.30 -3.99 7.15
C LYS A 455 19.30 -4.49 8.20
N PRO A 456 20.59 -4.62 7.86
CA PRO A 456 21.57 -5.27 8.74
C PRO A 456 21.99 -4.41 9.93
N THR A 457 22.01 -3.08 9.78
CA THR A 457 22.51 -2.16 10.81
C THR A 457 21.44 -1.15 11.21
N PRO A 458 20.84 -1.28 12.42
CA PRO A 458 19.95 -0.28 13.00
C PRO A 458 20.61 1.10 13.10
N GLY A 459 19.88 2.19 12.88
CA GLY A 459 20.35 3.56 12.98
C GLY A 459 21.14 4.07 11.76
N VAL A 460 21.40 3.24 10.76
CA VAL A 460 22.10 3.62 9.50
C VAL A 460 21.12 3.56 8.34
N ASN A 461 21.17 4.46 7.36
CA ASN A 461 20.28 4.33 6.19
C ASN A 461 20.60 3.05 5.40
N TYR A 462 19.58 2.36 4.91
CA TYR A 462 19.76 1.19 4.07
C TYR A 462 20.24 1.62 2.68
N SER A 463 21.34 1.06 2.21
CA SER A 463 22.05 1.55 1.01
C SER A 463 22.46 0.43 0.04
N ALA A 464 21.75 -0.71 0.04
CA ALA A 464 22.00 -1.78 -0.92
C ALA A 464 21.32 -1.51 -2.28
N ALA A 465 21.59 -2.39 -3.26
CA ALA A 465 21.09 -2.27 -4.63
C ALA A 465 19.55 -2.28 -4.73
N ASP A 466 18.87 -2.90 -3.78
CA ASP A 466 17.43 -2.98 -3.63
C ASP A 466 16.86 -1.92 -2.67
N SER A 467 17.59 -0.83 -2.41
CA SER A 467 17.14 0.27 -1.54
C SER A 467 15.81 0.89 -1.96
N ALA A 468 15.58 1.07 -3.27
CA ALA A 468 14.29 1.53 -3.79
C ALA A 468 13.14 0.58 -3.40
N ASN A 469 13.40 -0.72 -3.31
CA ASN A 469 12.43 -1.74 -2.92
C ASN A 469 12.26 -1.78 -1.40
N TYR A 470 13.37 -1.70 -0.66
CA TYR A 470 13.34 -1.66 0.80
C TYR A 470 12.53 -0.48 1.32
N TYR A 471 12.65 0.71 0.69
CA TYR A 471 11.93 1.89 1.13
C TYR A 471 10.58 2.10 0.46
N LEU A 472 10.37 1.62 -0.77
CA LEU A 472 9.15 1.88 -1.56
C LEU A 472 8.76 3.37 -1.57
N SER A 473 9.75 4.27 -1.54
CA SER A 473 9.53 5.71 -1.44
C SER A 473 8.73 6.20 -2.64
N ASN A 474 7.51 6.62 -2.38
CA ASN A 474 6.64 7.21 -3.38
C ASN A 474 6.48 8.71 -3.08
N SER A 475 5.85 9.42 -4.00
CA SER A 475 5.79 10.88 -3.97
C SER A 475 4.49 11.41 -3.37
N VAL A 476 3.42 10.61 -3.32
CA VAL A 476 2.06 11.07 -2.96
C VAL A 476 1.43 10.40 -1.74
N VAL A 477 1.71 9.13 -1.47
CA VAL A 477 1.02 8.38 -0.39
C VAL A 477 1.96 8.06 0.79
N GLU A 478 3.27 8.17 0.55
CA GLU A 478 4.41 8.09 1.51
C GLU A 478 5.44 9.21 1.23
N SER A 479 5.02 10.48 1.32
CA SER A 479 5.69 11.64 0.73
C SER A 479 6.65 12.40 1.64
N ASP A 480 6.41 12.45 2.96
CA ASP A 480 7.31 13.16 3.85
C ASP A 480 8.59 12.36 4.08
N HIS A 481 9.66 13.02 4.54
CA HIS A 481 10.96 12.35 4.68
C HIS A 481 10.89 11.11 5.58
N ILE A 482 10.07 11.13 6.64
CA ILE A 482 9.94 10.00 7.56
C ILE A 482 9.31 8.79 6.87
N LEU A 483 8.32 9.00 6.01
CA LEU A 483 7.70 7.91 5.26
C LEU A 483 8.58 7.46 4.09
N GLN A 484 9.17 8.39 3.33
CA GLN A 484 10.10 8.06 2.26
C GLN A 484 11.32 7.26 2.74
N GLN A 485 11.78 7.43 3.98
CA GLN A 485 12.87 6.64 4.57
C GLN A 485 12.43 5.82 5.76
N PHE A 486 11.16 5.39 5.80
CA PHE A 486 10.63 4.63 6.93
C PHE A 486 11.46 3.37 7.17
N SER A 487 11.80 3.12 8.43
CA SER A 487 12.51 1.92 8.90
C SER A 487 12.21 1.70 10.38
N GLY A 488 11.96 0.44 10.75
CA GLY A 488 11.64 0.07 12.13
C GLY A 488 10.24 0.52 12.55
N LYS A 489 10.13 1.49 13.45
CA LYS A 489 8.86 1.94 14.04
C LYS A 489 8.77 3.45 14.20
N PHE A 490 7.55 3.96 14.38
CA PHE A 490 7.34 5.31 14.89
C PHE A 490 7.86 5.45 16.33
N SER A 491 8.44 6.60 16.66
CA SER A 491 9.03 6.92 17.97
C SER A 491 8.08 7.80 18.79
N GLY A 492 7.90 7.45 20.08
CA GLY A 492 6.92 8.08 20.99
C GLY A 492 7.50 9.17 21.91
N LEU A 493 8.45 9.96 21.45
CA LEU A 493 9.23 10.86 22.31
C LEU A 493 8.40 12.04 22.86
N LYS A 494 8.62 12.40 24.12
CA LYS A 494 8.19 13.69 24.67
C LYS A 494 9.20 14.76 24.22
N GLY A 495 8.72 15.86 23.63
CA GLY A 495 9.55 16.98 23.19
C GLY A 495 10.12 16.87 21.77
N ALA A 496 10.33 15.67 21.24
CA ALA A 496 10.40 15.42 19.81
C ALA A 496 9.02 14.93 19.40
N GLY A 497 8.25 15.74 18.68
CA GLY A 497 6.84 15.43 18.46
C GLY A 497 6.62 14.03 17.87
N GLY A 498 5.49 13.41 18.22
CA GLY A 498 5.32 11.96 18.19
C GLY A 498 5.09 11.31 16.82
N ASN A 499 5.71 11.79 15.74
CA ASN A 499 5.72 11.17 14.39
C ASN A 499 7.13 11.05 13.80
N THR A 500 8.16 10.86 14.62
CA THR A 500 9.50 10.50 14.14
C THR A 500 9.66 8.97 14.03
N ILE A 501 10.76 8.47 13.46
CA ILE A 501 11.05 7.02 13.33
C ILE A 501 12.32 6.59 14.08
N THR A 502 12.39 5.29 14.39
CA THR A 502 13.54 4.65 15.04
C THR A 502 13.62 3.16 14.70
N ASP A 503 14.84 2.65 14.57
CA ASP A 503 15.12 1.22 14.40
C ASP A 503 15.25 0.46 15.73
N PHE A 504 15.05 1.13 16.87
CA PHE A 504 15.32 0.59 18.21
C PHE A 504 14.03 0.40 19.00
N THR A 505 13.95 -0.64 19.83
CA THR A 505 12.76 -0.94 20.65
C THR A 505 12.54 0.06 21.77
N ASN A 506 13.59 0.70 22.28
CA ASN A 506 13.48 1.61 23.41
C ASN A 506 13.04 3.01 22.99
N THR A 507 12.25 3.64 23.85
CA THR A 507 11.84 5.05 23.76
C THR A 507 12.72 5.88 24.69
N ILE A 508 13.10 7.08 24.28
CA ILE A 508 14.00 7.97 25.03
C ILE A 508 13.19 8.77 26.07
N PRO A 509 13.74 8.99 27.29
CA PRO A 509 15.04 8.47 27.75
C PRO A 509 14.99 6.97 28.08
N PRO A 510 16.07 6.22 27.77
CA PRO A 510 16.14 4.79 28.03
C PRO A 510 15.99 4.49 29.53
N LYS A 511 15.21 3.46 29.88
CA LYS A 511 14.95 3.10 31.29
C LYS A 511 16.13 2.42 32.00
N SER A 512 17.19 2.04 31.29
CA SER A 512 18.44 1.50 31.87
C SER A 512 19.57 1.48 30.82
N SER A 513 20.82 1.38 31.25
CA SER A 513 22.04 1.35 30.42
C SER A 513 22.37 -0.01 29.78
N ALA A 514 21.41 -0.93 29.64
CA ALA A 514 21.63 -2.28 29.08
C ALA A 514 20.73 -2.59 27.87
N GLN A 515 21.40 -2.81 26.73
CA GLN A 515 21.00 -3.36 25.42
C GLN A 515 19.65 -2.91 24.81
N ASP A 516 19.77 -1.95 23.89
CA ASP A 516 18.75 -1.65 22.90
C ASP A 516 18.65 -2.76 21.86
N THR A 517 17.44 -3.27 21.67
CA THR A 517 17.16 -4.29 20.66
C THR A 517 16.59 -3.68 19.39
N THR A 518 16.76 -4.35 18.26
CA THR A 518 16.21 -3.96 16.97
C THR A 518 14.69 -4.00 16.97
N ALA A 519 14.05 -2.94 16.48
CA ALA A 519 12.60 -2.84 16.28
C ALA A 519 12.16 -3.64 15.04
N TYR A 520 12.24 -4.96 15.12
CA TYR A 520 11.71 -5.85 14.10
C TYR A 520 10.21 -5.60 13.88
N ASN A 521 9.81 -5.57 12.61
CA ASN A 521 8.47 -5.18 12.20
C ASN A 521 7.92 -6.09 11.09
N ALA A 522 8.74 -6.85 10.36
CA ALA A 522 8.23 -7.89 9.46
C ALA A 522 8.61 -9.31 9.93
N TYR A 523 7.72 -10.26 9.69
CA TYR A 523 7.78 -11.63 10.23
C TYR A 523 7.41 -12.67 9.19
N HIS A 524 8.39 -13.48 8.80
CA HIS A 524 8.20 -14.63 7.92
C HIS A 524 9.39 -15.57 8.03
N ASN A 525 9.23 -16.70 8.72
CA ASN A 525 10.33 -17.63 9.02
C ASN A 525 11.56 -16.92 9.66
N GLY A 526 11.32 -15.86 10.42
CA GLY A 526 12.36 -14.94 10.87
C GLY A 526 11.82 -13.55 11.18
N LYS A 527 12.69 -12.70 11.72
CA LYS A 527 12.38 -11.30 12.05
C LYS A 527 13.20 -10.38 11.15
N PHE A 528 12.57 -9.35 10.63
CA PHE A 528 13.18 -8.41 9.70
C PHE A 528 13.03 -6.98 10.22
N LEU A 529 14.13 -6.24 10.20
CA LEU A 529 14.09 -4.78 10.29
C LEU A 529 13.78 -4.29 8.88
N MET A 530 12.51 -4.01 8.63
CA MET A 530 11.95 -3.70 7.32
C MET A 530 11.60 -2.21 7.22
N GLY A 531 11.67 -1.69 6.00
CA GLY A 531 11.32 -0.30 5.66
C GLY A 531 10.09 -0.19 4.77
N GLY A 532 9.76 1.06 4.40
CA GLY A 532 8.63 1.39 3.53
C GLY A 532 7.28 0.89 4.03
N CYS A 533 6.34 0.70 3.11
CA CYS A 533 4.99 0.21 3.39
C CYS A 533 4.99 -1.07 4.25
N MET A 534 5.73 -2.11 3.84
CA MET A 534 5.78 -3.40 4.53
C MET A 534 6.30 -3.26 5.96
N GLY A 535 7.32 -2.42 6.18
CA GLY A 535 7.82 -2.13 7.51
C GLY A 535 6.83 -1.33 8.37
N CYS A 536 6.22 -0.29 7.79
CA CYS A 536 5.24 0.55 8.47
C CYS A 536 4.01 -0.28 8.90
N HIS A 537 3.41 -1.01 7.96
CA HIS A 537 2.33 -1.97 8.20
C HIS A 537 2.78 -3.11 9.12
N GLY A 538 4.05 -3.49 9.10
CA GLY A 538 4.64 -4.41 10.06
C GLY A 538 4.49 -3.99 11.53
N ASN A 539 4.42 -2.69 11.81
CA ASN A 539 4.08 -2.22 13.15
C ASN A 539 2.62 -2.50 13.54
N ALA A 540 1.70 -2.54 12.58
CA ALA A 540 0.33 -3.01 12.80
C ALA A 540 0.31 -4.49 13.20
N THR A 541 1.16 -5.30 12.57
CA THR A 541 1.35 -6.72 12.93
C THR A 541 1.85 -6.88 14.36
N ASN A 542 2.77 -6.03 14.81
CA ASN A 542 3.19 -5.97 16.21
C ASN A 542 2.07 -5.57 17.19
N GLY A 543 1.03 -4.90 16.69
CA GLY A 543 -0.23 -4.63 17.39
C GLY A 543 -1.25 -5.79 17.35
N GLY A 544 -1.00 -6.83 16.57
CA GLY A 544 -1.89 -7.99 16.40
C GLY A 544 -2.91 -7.81 15.29
N SER A 545 -2.58 -7.07 14.23
CA SER A 545 -3.53 -6.69 13.17
C SER A 545 -3.14 -7.13 11.75
N ASP A 546 -2.24 -8.09 11.63
CA ASP A 546 -1.94 -8.76 10.35
C ASP A 546 -1.70 -7.78 9.19
N TYR A 547 -0.78 -6.85 9.40
CA TYR A 547 -0.38 -5.78 8.48
C TYR A 547 -1.48 -4.78 8.09
N SER A 548 -2.68 -4.82 8.67
CA SER A 548 -3.76 -3.88 8.32
C SER A 548 -3.81 -2.66 9.22
N PHE A 549 -3.92 -1.47 8.61
CA PHE A 549 -4.32 -0.23 9.31
C PHE A 549 -5.82 0.07 9.16
N ILE A 550 -6.54 -0.69 8.34
CA ILE A 550 -8.00 -0.63 8.24
C ILE A 550 -8.61 -1.34 9.45
N LEU A 551 -8.09 -2.52 9.80
CA LEU A 551 -8.47 -3.30 10.97
C LEU A 551 -8.31 -2.49 12.25
N GLY A 552 -9.43 -2.16 12.89
CA GLY A 552 -9.37 -1.41 14.12
C GLY A 552 -10.74 -1.11 14.72
N PHE A 553 -11.01 0.17 14.89
CA PHE A 553 -12.11 0.67 15.71
C PHE A 553 -13.05 1.55 14.88
N PRO A 554 -14.30 1.71 15.33
CA PRO A 554 -15.28 2.63 14.74
C PRO A 554 -14.71 4.00 14.37
N VAL A 555 -14.93 4.41 13.11
CA VAL A 555 -14.53 5.72 12.60
C VAL A 555 -15.51 6.78 13.13
N GLN A 556 -15.04 7.62 14.05
CA GLN A 556 -15.92 8.52 14.79
C GLN A 556 -16.37 9.76 14.00
N ILE A 557 -15.48 10.29 13.15
CA ILE A 557 -15.70 11.54 12.40
C ILE A 557 -14.83 11.50 11.13
N PRO A 558 -15.28 12.04 9.99
CA PRO A 558 -14.39 12.22 8.85
C PRO A 558 -13.31 13.26 9.18
N ALA A 559 -12.17 13.22 8.50
CA ALA A 559 -11.29 14.38 8.49
C ALA A 559 -11.92 15.48 7.63
N PHE A 560 -11.86 16.72 8.09
CA PHE A 560 -12.37 17.90 7.38
C PHE A 560 -11.43 19.07 7.60
N ALA A 561 -11.29 19.93 6.60
CA ALA A 561 -10.57 21.17 6.80
C ALA A 561 -11.34 22.11 7.74
N ALA A 562 -10.63 22.66 8.72
CA ALA A 562 -11.10 23.81 9.48
C ALA A 562 -11.07 25.06 8.56
N PRO A 563 -11.86 26.10 8.84
CA PRO A 563 -11.77 27.38 8.13
C PRO A 563 -10.34 27.93 8.17
N ALA A 564 -9.96 28.70 7.15
CA ALA A 564 -8.64 29.30 7.05
C ALA A 564 -8.21 29.98 8.37
N GLY A 565 -7.04 29.60 8.89
CA GLY A 565 -6.46 30.17 10.11
C GLY A 565 -6.70 29.41 11.42
N GLN A 566 -7.43 28.28 11.40
CA GLN A 566 -7.56 27.41 12.57
C GLN A 566 -6.66 26.17 12.40
N PRO A 567 -5.75 25.88 13.35
CA PRO A 567 -5.00 24.63 13.35
C PRO A 567 -5.96 23.45 13.31
N ILE A 568 -5.67 22.48 12.44
CA ILE A 568 -6.36 21.19 12.44
C ILE A 568 -6.14 20.58 13.82
N ASP A 569 -7.22 20.29 14.57
CA ASP A 569 -7.08 19.60 15.85
C ASP A 569 -6.65 18.15 15.57
N LEU A 570 -5.35 17.92 15.77
CA LEU A 570 -4.68 16.63 15.65
C LEU A 570 -5.08 15.66 16.78
N ASN A 571 -6.00 16.03 17.67
CA ASN A 571 -6.71 15.10 18.54
C ASN A 571 -7.77 14.25 17.82
N SER A 572 -7.84 14.29 16.48
CA SER A 572 -8.70 13.39 15.71
C SER A 572 -8.58 11.96 16.25
N SER A 573 -9.73 11.35 16.54
CA SER A 573 -9.82 10.01 17.11
C SER A 573 -8.98 8.98 16.33
N LYS A 574 -8.81 9.17 15.02
CA LYS A 574 -7.94 8.35 14.15
C LYS A 574 -6.48 8.33 14.62
N PHE A 575 -5.90 9.45 15.07
CA PHE A 575 -4.50 9.48 15.50
C PHE A 575 -4.30 8.95 16.93
N LYS A 576 -5.27 9.18 17.82
CA LYS A 576 -5.34 8.48 19.12
C LYS A 576 -5.48 6.98 18.92
N GLN A 577 -6.26 6.54 17.92
CA GLN A 577 -6.41 5.14 17.54
C GLN A 577 -5.10 4.59 16.96
N LEU A 578 -4.43 5.28 16.03
CA LEU A 578 -3.12 4.87 15.51
C LEU A 578 -2.07 4.75 16.63
N ARG A 579 -1.99 5.72 17.54
CA ARG A 579 -1.08 5.64 18.70
C ARG A 579 -1.44 4.51 19.66
N ALA A 580 -2.73 4.34 19.97
CA ALA A 580 -3.21 3.25 20.82
C ALA A 580 -2.88 1.89 20.20
N PHE A 581 -3.04 1.78 18.88
CA PHE A 581 -2.79 0.60 18.09
C PHE A 581 -1.30 0.26 17.98
N LEU A 582 -0.46 1.26 17.72
CA LEU A 582 1.00 1.14 17.70
C LEU A 582 1.62 1.01 19.10
N LYS A 583 0.80 1.07 20.17
CA LYS A 583 1.25 1.10 21.57
C LYS A 583 2.39 2.11 21.79
N LEU A 584 2.33 3.24 21.09
CA LEU A 584 3.23 4.36 21.34
C LEU A 584 2.87 4.89 22.72
N ASN A 585 3.66 4.51 23.72
CA ASN A 585 3.41 4.83 25.13
C ASN A 585 3.12 6.33 25.30
N LYS A 586 2.18 6.64 26.22
CA LYS A 586 1.94 7.99 26.73
C LYS A 586 3.19 8.61 27.36
#